data_AF-A0A1Y6D3T5-F1
#
_entry.id   AF-A0A1Y6D3T5-F1
#
_cell.length_a   1.000
_cell.length_b   1.000
_cell.length_c   1.000
_cell.angle_alpha   90.00
_cell.angle_beta   90.00
_cell.angle_gamma   90.00
#
_symmetry.space_group_name_H-M   'P 1'
#
loop_
_entity.id
_entity.type
_entity.pdbx_description
1 polymer ?
#
loop_
_entity_poly.entity_id
_entity_poly.type
_entity_poly.pdbx_seq_one_letter_code
_entity_poly.pdbx_strand_id
1 'polypeptide(L)'
;MHINEVVELVKGVDPALLKGIPDKKVAKIIREAFVQVSNQVENTEEGVIAVPGLGRFQIRKLEREVNGQTVFNKRVIFKLRKAVTSDTAQDQEAEREEA
;
A
#
# COMPACT_ATOMS: atom_id res chain seq x y z
N MET A 1 -13.14 -0.15 6.70
CA MET A 1 -12.28 0.86 7.34
C MET A 1 -12.61 2.22 6.76
N HIS A 2 -13.11 3.12 7.59
CA HIS A 2 -13.42 4.50 7.24
C HIS A 2 -12.20 5.40 7.42
N ILE A 3 -12.13 6.51 6.68
CA ILE A 3 -10.96 7.39 6.69
C ILE A 3 -10.64 7.96 8.09
N ASN A 4 -11.67 8.23 8.88
CA ASN A 4 -11.51 8.76 10.24
C ASN A 4 -10.91 7.69 11.18
N GLU A 5 -11.24 6.42 10.98
CA GLU A 5 -10.62 5.32 11.75
C GLU A 5 -9.12 5.24 11.46
N VAL A 6 -8.70 5.50 10.21
CA VAL A 6 -7.28 5.56 9.85
C VAL A 6 -6.57 6.72 10.54
N VAL A 7 -7.21 7.88 10.63
CA VAL A 7 -6.64 9.04 11.33
C VAL A 7 -6.40 8.71 12.80
N GLU A 8 -7.37 8.08 13.47
CA GLU A 8 -7.21 7.67 14.87
C GLU A 8 -6.14 6.61 15.06
N LEU A 9 -6.04 5.62 14.15
CA LEU A 9 -4.95 4.63 14.17
C LEU A 9 -3.58 5.28 14.01
N VAL A 10 -3.43 6.25 13.11
CA VAL A 10 -2.16 6.95 12.90
C VAL A 10 -1.77 7.77 14.13
N LYS A 11 -2.72 8.48 14.75
CA LYS A 11 -2.49 9.20 16.01
C LYS A 11 -2.11 8.26 17.15
N GLY A 12 -2.70 7.07 17.20
CA GLY A 12 -2.42 6.06 18.22
C GLY A 12 -1.00 5.49 18.14
N VAL A 13 -0.38 5.50 16.95
CA VAL A 13 1.01 5.05 16.76
C VAL A 13 2.01 6.16 17.11
N ASP A 14 1.81 7.36 16.54
CA ASP A 14 2.66 8.52 16.83
C ASP A 14 1.83 9.81 16.80
N PRO A 15 1.46 10.36 17.97
CA PRO A 15 0.74 11.63 18.05
C PRO A 15 1.53 12.82 17.51
N ALA A 16 2.87 12.77 17.54
CA ALA A 16 3.71 13.87 17.07
C ALA A 16 3.68 14.00 15.54
N LEU A 17 3.45 12.89 14.82
CA LEU A 17 3.38 12.84 13.36
C LEU A 17 2.32 13.78 12.75
N LEU A 18 1.21 13.98 13.47
CA LEU A 18 0.08 14.79 13.01
C LEU A 18 -0.07 16.11 13.80
N LYS A 19 0.90 16.45 14.64
CA LYS A 19 0.84 17.62 15.52
C LYS A 19 0.64 18.90 14.70
N GLY A 20 -0.41 19.66 15.05
CA GLY A 20 -0.72 20.94 14.41
C GLY A 20 -1.51 20.82 13.09
N ILE A 21 -1.87 19.61 12.65
CA ILE A 21 -2.69 19.40 11.45
C ILE A 21 -4.13 19.05 11.88
N PRO A 22 -5.15 19.79 11.44
CA PRO A 22 -6.54 19.43 11.73
C PRO A 22 -6.92 18.08 11.13
N ASP A 23 -7.68 17.27 11.88
CA ASP A 23 -8.10 15.92 11.46
C ASP A 23 -8.76 15.88 10.08
N LYS A 24 -9.60 16.86 9.77
CA LYS A 24 -10.25 16.98 8.45
C LYS A 24 -9.21 17.08 7.31
N LYS A 25 -8.10 17.77 7.56
CA LYS A 25 -7.00 17.92 6.59
C LYS A 25 -6.21 16.62 6.47
N VAL A 26 -5.93 15.95 7.59
CA VAL A 26 -5.28 14.63 7.59
C VAL A 26 -6.14 13.61 6.81
N ALA A 27 -7.44 13.53 7.10
CA ALA A 27 -8.36 12.65 6.40
C ALA A 27 -8.39 12.93 4.88
N LYS A 28 -8.35 14.20 4.48
CA LYS A 28 -8.28 14.59 3.06
C LYS A 28 -6.98 14.11 2.41
N ILE A 29 -5.84 14.26 3.08
CA ILE A 29 -4.53 13.82 2.58
C ILE A 29 -4.51 12.30 2.40
N ILE A 30 -4.94 11.54 3.42
CA ILE A 30 -4.96 10.07 3.36
C ILE A 30 -5.90 9.60 2.24
N ARG A 31 -7.07 10.24 2.10
CA ARG A 31 -8.00 9.93 1.02
C ARG A 31 -7.36 10.14 -0.35
N GLU A 32 -6.70 11.28 -0.55
CA GLU A 32 -6.06 11.60 -1.81
C GLU A 32 -4.93 10.61 -2.14
N ALA A 33 -4.14 10.19 -1.13
CA ALA A 33 -3.13 9.16 -1.31
C ALA A 33 -3.73 7.84 -1.82
N PHE A 34 -4.86 7.40 -1.24
CA PHE A 34 -5.55 6.19 -1.71
C PHE A 34 -6.14 6.36 -3.12
N VAL A 35 -6.67 7.53 -3.46
CA VAL A 35 -7.15 7.83 -4.81
C VAL A 35 -6.00 7.74 -5.81
N GLN A 36 -4.83 8.31 -5.51
CA GLN A 36 -3.68 8.22 -6.41
C GLN A 36 -3.20 6.79 -6.60
N VAL A 37 -3.15 5.97 -5.53
CA VAL A 37 -2.82 4.54 -5.66
C VAL A 37 -3.85 3.82 -6.53
N SER A 38 -5.14 4.08 -6.33
CA SER A 38 -6.21 3.49 -7.15
C SER A 38 -6.06 3.85 -8.62
N ASN A 39 -5.85 5.14 -8.92
CA ASN A 39 -5.65 5.64 -10.28
C ASN A 39 -4.43 4.98 -10.94
N GLN A 40 -3.33 4.82 -10.19
CA GLN A 40 -2.14 4.16 -10.73
C GLN A 40 -2.40 2.70 -11.04
N VAL A 41 -3.10 1.98 -10.15
CA VAL A 41 -3.50 0.58 -10.37
C VAL A 41 -4.43 0.45 -11.57
N GLU A 42 -5.37 1.36 -11.75
CA GLU A 42 -6.35 1.35 -12.85
C GLU A 42 -5.71 1.65 -14.21
N ASN A 43 -4.77 2.58 -14.28
CA ASN A 43 -4.15 3.00 -15.53
C ASN A 43 -2.92 2.16 -15.93
N THR A 44 -2.38 1.33 -15.04
CA THR A 44 -1.26 0.44 -15.38
C THR A 44 -1.78 -0.79 -16.12
N GLU A 45 -1.36 -1.02 -17.37
CA GLU A 45 -1.83 -2.17 -18.14
C GLU A 45 -1.24 -3.50 -17.65
N GLU A 46 0.06 -3.53 -17.38
CA GLU A 46 0.79 -4.68 -16.86
C GLU A 46 2.00 -4.18 -16.04
N GLY A 47 2.35 -4.89 -14.97
CA GLY A 47 3.52 -4.58 -14.16
C GLY A 47 3.30 -4.71 -12.66
N VAL A 48 4.17 -4.05 -11.89
CA VAL A 48 4.13 -4.07 -10.43
C VAL A 48 4.16 -2.66 -9.88
N ILE A 49 3.20 -2.32 -9.02
CA ILE A 49 3.17 -1.07 -8.25
C ILE A 49 3.48 -1.42 -6.79
N ALA A 50 4.61 -0.96 -6.28
CA ALA A 50 4.98 -1.13 -4.87
C ALA A 50 4.49 0.07 -4.05
N VAL A 51 3.78 -0.21 -2.95
CA VAL A 51 3.36 0.80 -1.97
C VAL A 51 4.14 0.54 -0.68
N PRO A 52 5.17 1.35 -0.37
CA PRO A 52 5.96 1.21 0.85
C PRO A 52 5.07 1.14 2.10
N GLY A 53 5.44 0.27 3.04
CA GLY A 53 4.66 0.04 4.27
C GLY A 53 3.39 -0.80 4.10
N LEU A 54 2.88 -0.99 2.88
CA LEU A 54 1.65 -1.76 2.62
C LEU A 54 1.93 -3.09 1.89
N GLY A 55 2.57 -3.03 0.72
CA GLY A 55 2.74 -4.20 -0.13
C GLY A 55 2.96 -3.85 -1.58
N ARG A 56 2.53 -4.72 -2.49
CA ARG A 56 2.62 -4.49 -3.94
C ARG A 56 1.40 -4.99 -4.67
N PHE A 57 0.98 -4.26 -5.70
CA PHE A 57 -0.02 -4.69 -6.67
C PHE A 57 0.69 -5.26 -7.89
N GLN A 58 0.37 -6.49 -8.25
CA GLN A 58 0.81 -7.11 -9.51
C GLN A 58 -0.36 -7.04 -10.49
N ILE A 59 -0.20 -6.25 -11.55
CA ILE A 59 -1.14 -6.18 -12.65
C ILE A 59 -0.68 -7.14 -13.75
N ARG A 60 -1.58 -8.02 -14.18
CA ARG A 60 -1.36 -8.96 -15.29
C ARG A 60 -2.46 -8.80 -16.33
N LYS A 61 -2.08 -8.84 -17.60
CA LYS A 61 -3.02 -9.00 -18.71
C LYS A 61 -3.21 -10.51 -18.94
N LEU A 62 -4.44 -10.98 -18.80
CA LEU A 62 -4.79 -12.38 -19.03
C LEU A 62 -5.52 -12.48 -20.35
N GLU A 63 -4.97 -13.28 -21.25
CA GLU A 63 -5.66 -13.72 -22.45
C GLU A 63 -6.58 -14.88 -22.10
N ARG A 64 -7.86 -14.79 -22.48
CA ARG A 64 -8.83 -15.86 -22.31
C ARG A 64 -9.64 -16.01 -23.58
N GLU A 65 -9.72 -17.23 -24.10
CA GLU A 65 -10.64 -17.56 -25.18
C GLU A 65 -12.03 -17.81 -24.59
N VAL A 66 -13.03 -17.07 -25.06
CA VAL A 66 -14.43 -17.25 -24.70
C VAL A 66 -15.24 -17.27 -25.99
N ASN A 67 -15.90 -18.39 -26.27
CA ASN A 67 -16.71 -18.59 -27.49
C ASN A 67 -15.93 -18.35 -28.80
N GLY A 68 -14.66 -18.77 -28.88
CA GLY A 68 -13.81 -18.59 -30.06
C GLY A 68 -13.29 -17.16 -30.27
N GLN A 69 -13.51 -16.25 -29.31
CA GLN A 69 -12.94 -14.91 -29.31
C GLN A 69 -11.91 -14.75 -28.20
N THR A 70 -10.76 -14.17 -28.55
CA THR A 70 -9.73 -13.76 -27.59
C THR A 70 -10.20 -12.52 -26.83
N VAL A 71 -10.36 -12.64 -25.51
CA VAL A 71 -10.69 -11.53 -24.61
C VAL A 71 -9.51 -11.27 -23.68
N PHE A 72 -9.12 -10.01 -23.54
CA PHE A 72 -8.11 -9.59 -22.58
C PHE A 72 -8.76 -9.09 -21.29
N ASN A 73 -8.46 -9.77 -20.18
CA ASN A 73 -8.91 -9.36 -18.85
C ASN A 73 -7.74 -8.86 -18.02
N LYS A 74 -7.91 -7.71 -17.37
CA LYS A 74 -6.94 -7.18 -16.41
C LYS A 74 -7.14 -7.87 -15.06
N ARG A 75 -6.09 -8.50 -14.55
CA ARG A 75 -6.06 -9.09 -13.21
C ARG A 75 -5.12 -8.31 -12.31
N VAL A 76 -5.66 -7.78 -11.21
CA VAL A 76 -4.88 -7.10 -10.17
C VAL A 76 -4.75 -8.03 -8.96
N ILE A 77 -3.52 -8.30 -8.53
CA ILE A 77 -3.23 -9.13 -7.35
C ILE A 77 -2.50 -8.27 -6.33
N PHE A 78 -3.12 -8.01 -5.18
CA PHE A 78 -2.42 -7.40 -4.06
C PHE A 78 -1.63 -8.46 -3.28
N LYS A 79 -0.34 -8.19 -3.06
CA LYS A 79 0.55 -8.98 -2.21
C LYS A 79 0.98 -8.13 -1.02
N LEU A 80 0.49 -8.49 0.16
CA LEU A 80 0.86 -7.87 1.42
C LEU A 80 2.38 -7.99 1.66
N ARG A 81 3.02 -6.94 2.18
CA ARG A 81 4.39 -7.03 2.67
C ARG A 81 4.40 -7.94 3.90
N LYS A 82 5.35 -8.88 4.01
CA LYS A 82 5.58 -9.55 5.29
C LYS A 82 5.94 -8.48 6.31
N ALA A 83 5.22 -8.41 7.42
CA ALA A 83 5.54 -7.48 8.49
C ALA A 83 6.97 -7.78 8.96
N VAL A 84 7.89 -6.85 8.72
CA VAL A 84 9.09 -6.75 9.53
C VAL A 84 8.63 -5.88 10.69
N THR A 85 8.21 -6.51 11.77
CA THR A 85 7.97 -5.82 13.04
C THR A 85 9.22 -5.02 13.38
N SER A 86 9.04 -3.78 13.84
CA SER A 86 10.14 -2.87 14.21
C SER A 86 11.07 -3.45 15.28
N ASP A 87 10.67 -4.51 16.00
CA ASP A 87 11.56 -5.27 16.90
C ASP A 87 12.72 -5.95 16.16
N THR A 88 12.53 -6.42 14.92
CA THR A 88 13.58 -7.17 14.20
C THR A 88 14.62 -6.26 13.55
N ALA A 89 14.38 -4.95 13.50
CA ALA A 89 15.35 -3.99 12.96
C ALA A 89 16.49 -3.70 13.96
N GLN A 90 16.28 -3.90 15.27
CA GLN A 90 17.33 -3.73 16.28
C GLN A 90 18.26 -4.94 16.37
N ASP A 91 17.79 -6.14 16.06
CA ASP A 91 18.61 -7.35 16.09
C ASP A 91 19.64 -7.43 14.94
N GLN A 92 19.34 -6.82 13.78
CA GLN A 92 20.25 -6.88 12.61
C GLN A 92 21.39 -5.85 12.64
N GLU A 93 21.31 -4.84 13.51
CA GLU A 93 22.40 -3.88 13.74
C GLU A 93 23.38 -4.41 14.80
N ALA A 94 22.90 -5.15 15.80
CA ALA A 94 23.75 -5.79 16.82
C ALA A 94 24.66 -6.90 16.24
N GLU A 95 24.17 -7.73 15.30
CA GLU A 95 25.00 -8.78 14.67
C GLU A 95 26.05 -8.24 13.68
N ARG A 96 25.94 -6.98 13.25
CA ARG A 96 26.93 -6.35 12.34
C ARG A 96 28.05 -5.61 13.08
N GLU A 97 27.89 -5.30 14.36
CA GLU A 97 28.95 -4.71 15.18
C GLU A 97 29.84 -5.76 15.89
N GLU A 98 29.40 -7.03 15.97
CA GLU A 98 30.20 -8.13 16.55
C GLU A 98 30.96 -8.99 15.51
N ALA A 99 30.95 -8.61 14.21
CA ALA A 99 31.59 -9.35 13.10
C ALA A 99 32.83 -8.64 12.52
#